data_AF-A0A328PVG7-F1
#
_entry.id   AF-A0A328PVG7-F1
#
_cell.length_a   1.000
_cell.length_b   1.000
_cell.length_c   1.000
_cell.angle_alpha   90.00
_cell.angle_beta   90.00
_cell.angle_gamma   90.00
#
_symmetry.space_group_name_H-M   'P 1'
#
loop_
_entity.id
_entity.type
_entity.pdbx_description
1 polymer ?
#
loop_
_entity_poly.entity_id
_entity_poly.type
_entity_poly.pdbx_seq_one_letter_code
_entity_poly.pdbx_strand_id
1 'polypeptide(L)'
;MSDTNLEIEEYLKQILKIEESLDESLKKGDFDIFSKSLEKRYEILKKLEQFKDNPSVKNMADKILKKDKERSQIITNKIESLKENQLTVQSSKKAMKNGYLKVEESIARHRINKSG
;
A
#
# COMPACT_ATOMS: atom_id res chain seq x y z
N MET A 1 -31.84 -18.05 -21.58
CA MET A 1 -31.33 -16.66 -21.46
C MET A 1 -31.26 -16.17 -19.99
N SER A 2 -31.60 -16.98 -18.97
CA SER A 2 -31.53 -16.59 -17.55
C SER A 2 -30.16 -16.77 -16.91
N ASP A 3 -29.46 -17.86 -17.24
CA ASP A 3 -28.35 -18.33 -16.41
C ASP A 3 -27.07 -17.51 -16.59
N THR A 4 -26.79 -17.06 -17.81
CA THR A 4 -25.63 -16.20 -18.11
C THR A 4 -25.72 -14.83 -17.44
N ASN A 5 -26.92 -14.24 -17.36
CA ASN A 5 -27.11 -12.96 -16.70
C ASN A 5 -26.95 -13.07 -15.18
N LEU A 6 -27.45 -14.17 -14.58
CA LEU A 6 -27.24 -14.48 -13.17
C LEU A 6 -25.76 -14.69 -12.84
N GLU A 7 -25.01 -15.37 -13.72
CA GLU A 7 -23.58 -15.59 -13.56
C GLU A 7 -22.80 -14.26 -13.60
N ILE A 8 -23.09 -13.39 -14.58
CA ILE A 8 -22.47 -12.06 -14.68
C ILE A 8 -22.76 -11.23 -13.43
N GLU A 9 -24.01 -11.19 -12.97
CA GLU A 9 -24.39 -10.45 -11.76
C GLU A 9 -23.64 -10.93 -10.52
N GLU A 10 -23.43 -12.24 -10.38
CA GLU A 10 -22.69 -12.82 -9.27
C GLU A 10 -21.21 -12.41 -9.31
N TYR A 11 -20.56 -12.50 -10.47
CA TYR A 11 -19.18 -12.01 -10.62
C TYR A 11 -19.04 -10.51 -10.33
N LEU A 12 -20.00 -9.70 -10.78
CA LEU A 12 -19.99 -8.26 -10.52
C LEU A 12 -20.17 -7.93 -9.03
N LYS A 13 -21.03 -8.67 -8.32
CA LYS A 13 -21.18 -8.55 -6.86
C LYS A 13 -19.89 -8.91 -6.13
N GLN A 14 -19.20 -9.98 -6.56
CA GLN A 14 -17.92 -10.36 -5.97
C GLN A 14 -16.85 -9.30 -6.21
N ILE A 15 -16.79 -8.73 -7.42
CA ILE A 15 -15.88 -7.60 -7.71
C ILE A 15 -16.16 -6.42 -6.78
N LEU A 16 -17.42 -6.03 -6.58
CA LEU A 16 -17.75 -4.90 -5.71
C LEU A 16 -17.23 -5.10 -4.28
N LYS A 17 -17.41 -6.29 -3.72
CA LYS A 17 -16.86 -6.64 -2.39
C LYS A 17 -15.32 -6.56 -2.36
N ILE A 18 -14.66 -7.00 -3.42
CA ILE A 18 -13.20 -6.91 -3.53
C ILE A 18 -12.75 -5.45 -3.63
N GLU A 19 -13.45 -4.62 -4.40
CA GLU A 19 -13.15 -3.19 -4.54
C GLU A 19 -13.30 -2.44 -3.20
N GLU A 20 -14.30 -2.78 -2.39
CA GLU A 20 -14.43 -2.27 -1.03
C GLU A 20 -13.28 -2.73 -0.13
N SER A 21 -12.90 -4.01 -0.21
CA SER A 21 -11.75 -4.56 0.54
C SER A 21 -10.43 -3.89 0.16
N LEU A 22 -10.22 -3.59 -1.13
CA LEU A 22 -9.05 -2.85 -1.61
C LEU A 22 -9.01 -1.44 -1.04
N ASP A 23 -10.14 -0.73 -1.04
CA ASP A 23 -10.22 0.62 -0.48
C ASP A 23 -9.98 0.64 1.03
N GLU A 24 -10.53 -0.34 1.77
CA GLU A 24 -10.32 -0.47 3.21
C GLU A 24 -8.88 -0.84 3.58
N SER A 25 -8.32 -1.85 2.92
CA SER A 25 -6.95 -2.30 3.19
C SER A 25 -5.94 -1.21 2.85
N LEU A 26 -6.15 -0.46 1.77
CA LEU A 26 -5.32 0.69 1.43
C LEU A 26 -5.41 1.81 2.49
N LYS A 27 -6.61 2.09 3.03
CA LYS A 27 -6.78 3.05 4.13
C LYS A 27 -6.07 2.60 5.40
N LYS A 28 -6.22 1.33 5.78
CA LYS A 28 -5.60 0.71 6.97
C LYS A 28 -4.08 0.50 6.81
N GLY A 29 -3.56 0.56 5.58
CA GLY A 29 -2.16 0.26 5.29
C GLY A 29 -1.84 -1.24 5.35
N ASP A 30 -2.86 -2.09 5.23
CA ASP A 30 -2.72 -3.54 5.22
C ASP A 30 -2.42 -4.02 3.79
N PHE A 31 -1.14 -3.98 3.43
CA PHE A 31 -0.71 -4.32 2.07
C PHE A 31 -0.75 -5.82 1.78
N ASP A 32 -0.76 -6.69 2.80
CA ASP A 32 -0.91 -8.13 2.62
C ASP A 32 -2.34 -8.47 2.17
N ILE A 33 -3.35 -7.92 2.87
CA ILE A 33 -4.75 -8.05 2.42
C ILE A 33 -4.94 -7.38 1.06
N PHE A 34 -4.38 -6.19 0.85
CA PHE A 34 -4.48 -5.49 -0.44
C PHE A 34 -3.98 -6.35 -1.60
N SER A 35 -2.79 -6.97 -1.48
CA SER A 35 -2.22 -7.84 -2.51
C SER A 35 -3.10 -9.05 -2.80
N LYS A 36 -3.56 -9.74 -1.75
CA LYS A 36 -4.45 -10.91 -1.89
C LYS A 36 -5.79 -10.56 -2.54
N SER A 37 -6.32 -9.37 -2.25
CA SER A 37 -7.54 -8.87 -2.88
C SER A 37 -7.34 -8.55 -4.37
N LEU A 38 -6.17 -8.03 -4.78
CA LEU A 38 -5.84 -7.83 -6.19
C LEU A 38 -5.78 -9.15 -6.96
N GLU A 39 -5.16 -10.19 -6.39
CA GLU A 39 -5.11 -11.53 -7.00
C GLU A 39 -6.51 -12.11 -7.21
N LYS A 40 -7.37 -12.05 -6.18
CA LYS A 40 -8.77 -12.47 -6.29
C LYS A 40 -9.52 -11.69 -7.37
N ARG A 41 -9.30 -10.37 -7.45
CA ARG A 41 -9.92 -9.54 -8.48
C ARG A 41 -9.52 -10.01 -9.87
N TYR A 42 -8.23 -10.27 -10.08
CA TYR A 42 -7.69 -10.72 -11.35
C TYR A 42 -8.32 -12.04 -11.80
N GLU A 43 -8.47 -13.01 -10.90
CA GLU A 43 -9.11 -14.29 -11.21
C GLU A 43 -10.59 -14.14 -11.59
N ILE A 44 -11.33 -13.20 -11.01
CA ILE A 44 -12.71 -12.92 -11.42
C ILE A 44 -12.76 -12.19 -12.77
N LEU A 45 -11.85 -11.23 -13.00
CA LEU A 45 -11.78 -10.52 -14.27
C LEU A 45 -11.48 -11.47 -15.44
N LYS A 46 -10.63 -12.49 -15.26
CA LYS A 46 -10.44 -13.56 -16.25
C LYS A 46 -11.75 -14.27 -16.60
N LYS A 47 -12.57 -14.59 -15.60
CA LYS A 47 -13.87 -15.25 -15.83
C LYS A 47 -14.86 -14.34 -16.53
N LEU A 48 -14.77 -13.03 -16.31
CA LEU A 48 -15.59 -12.03 -16.98
C LEU A 48 -15.14 -11.72 -18.41
N GLU A 49 -13.95 -12.14 -18.82
CA GLU A 49 -13.39 -11.86 -20.16
C GLU A 49 -14.28 -12.43 -21.28
N GLN A 50 -14.87 -13.60 -21.06
CA GLN A 50 -15.82 -14.20 -22.01
C GLN A 50 -17.09 -13.36 -22.22
N PHE A 51 -17.37 -12.41 -21.32
CA PHE A 51 -18.51 -11.50 -21.36
C PHE A 51 -18.11 -10.05 -21.67
N LYS A 52 -16.93 -9.83 -22.28
CA LYS A 52 -16.37 -8.49 -22.54
C LYS A 52 -17.30 -7.53 -23.30
N ASP A 53 -18.18 -8.05 -24.15
CA ASP A 53 -19.11 -7.25 -24.94
C ASP A 53 -20.38 -6.87 -24.14
N ASN A 54 -20.56 -7.43 -22.94
CA ASN A 54 -21.65 -7.07 -22.04
C ASN A 54 -21.45 -5.64 -21.50
N PRO A 55 -22.44 -4.73 -21.64
CA PRO A 55 -22.31 -3.36 -21.18
C PRO A 55 -22.03 -3.21 -19.68
N SER A 56 -22.60 -4.09 -18.84
CA SER A 56 -22.38 -4.06 -17.39
C SER A 56 -20.94 -4.41 -17.02
N VAL A 57 -20.36 -5.39 -17.72
CA VAL A 57 -18.96 -5.80 -17.53
C VAL A 57 -18.02 -4.68 -17.96
N LYS A 58 -18.27 -4.06 -19.12
CA LYS A 58 -17.49 -2.92 -19.60
C LYS A 58 -17.55 -1.73 -18.64
N ASN A 59 -18.75 -1.37 -18.17
CA ASN A 59 -18.93 -0.30 -17.19
C ASN A 59 -18.20 -0.59 -15.87
N MET A 60 -18.16 -1.84 -15.44
CA MET A 60 -17.41 -2.23 -14.24
C MET A 60 -15.90 -2.09 -14.47
N ALA A 61 -15.38 -2.57 -15.60
CA ALA A 61 -13.97 -2.45 -15.94
C ALA A 61 -13.51 -0.98 -15.98
N ASP A 62 -14.30 -0.08 -16.56
CA ASP A 62 -14.01 1.35 -16.59
C ASP A 62 -13.96 1.96 -15.18
N LYS A 63 -14.89 1.56 -14.29
CA LYS A 63 -14.88 1.98 -12.88
C LYS A 63 -13.63 1.51 -12.15
N ILE A 64 -13.24 0.25 -12.34
CA ILE A 64 -12.02 -0.32 -11.75
C ILE A 64 -10.80 0.46 -12.24
N LEU A 65 -10.68 0.71 -13.54
CA LEU A 65 -9.59 1.47 -14.14
C LEU A 65 -9.45 2.88 -13.55
N LYS A 66 -10.58 3.56 -13.33
CA LYS A 66 -10.59 4.87 -12.67
C LYS A 66 -10.10 4.76 -11.23
N LYS A 67 -10.64 3.83 -10.45
CA LYS A 67 -10.23 3.63 -9.05
C LYS A 67 -8.76 3.23 -8.92
N ASP A 68 -8.24 2.41 -9.83
CA ASP A 68 -6.85 1.97 -9.79
C ASP A 68 -5.87 3.11 -10.05
N LYS A 69 -6.23 4.07 -10.92
CA LYS A 69 -5.46 5.32 -11.07
C LYS A 69 -5.43 6.11 -9.76
N GLU A 70 -6.57 6.25 -9.09
CA GLU A 70 -6.67 6.95 -7.80
C GLU A 70 -5.85 6.23 -6.71
N ARG A 71 -5.97 4.90 -6.60
CA ARG A 71 -5.19 4.08 -5.66
C ARG A 71 -3.70 4.16 -5.92
N SER A 72 -3.28 4.11 -7.19
CA SER A 72 -1.87 4.23 -7.57
C SER A 72 -1.26 5.56 -7.11
N GLN A 73 -2.00 6.68 -7.26
CA GLN A 73 -1.57 7.97 -6.75
C GLN A 73 -1.42 7.97 -5.23
N ILE A 74 -2.40 7.41 -4.51
CA ILE A 74 -2.35 7.30 -3.04
C ILE A 74 -1.13 6.49 -2.59
N ILE A 75 -0.88 5.35 -3.25
CA ILE A 75 0.26 4.47 -2.95
C ILE A 75 1.58 5.20 -3.22
N THR A 76 1.69 5.91 -4.33
CA THR A 76 2.89 6.68 -4.70
C THR A 76 3.21 7.73 -3.64
N ASN A 77 2.21 8.52 -3.24
CA ASN A 77 2.35 9.53 -2.19
C ASN A 77 2.77 8.89 -0.84
N LYS A 78 2.20 7.73 -0.49
CA LYS A 78 2.60 7.00 0.73
C LYS A 78 4.06 6.53 0.66
N ILE A 79 4.51 6.03 -0.47
CA ILE A 79 5.90 5.58 -0.66
C ILE A 79 6.88 6.75 -0.52
N GLU A 80 6.56 7.91 -1.11
CA GLU A 80 7.37 9.12 -0.98
C GLU A 80 7.49 9.56 0.48
N SER A 81 6.37 9.63 1.20
CA SER A 81 6.38 9.96 2.64
C SER A 81 7.19 8.96 3.47
N LEU A 82 7.11 7.66 3.17
CA LEU A 82 7.91 6.64 3.85
C LEU A 82 9.42 6.84 3.62
N LYS A 83 9.83 7.21 2.41
CA LYS A 83 11.24 7.51 2.09
C LYS A 83 11.74 8.71 2.89
N GLU A 84 10.97 9.80 2.93
CA GLU A 84 11.31 11.00 3.71
C GLU A 84 11.43 10.70 5.21
N ASN A 85 10.49 9.94 5.75
CA ASN A 85 10.52 9.50 7.14
C ASN A 85 11.75 8.63 7.42
N GLN A 86 12.10 7.72 6.51
CA GLN A 86 13.28 6.87 6.66
C GLN A 86 14.59 7.68 6.67
N LEU A 87 14.72 8.69 5.80
CA LEU A 87 15.85 9.61 5.79
C LEU A 87 15.96 10.38 7.12
N THR A 88 14.82 10.84 7.65
CA THR A 88 14.74 11.57 8.91
C THR A 88 15.12 10.70 10.12
N VAL A 89 14.70 9.43 10.13
CA VAL A 89 15.09 8.47 11.17
C VAL A 89 16.59 8.18 11.10
N GLN A 90 17.16 8.04 9.90
CA GLN A 90 18.59 7.83 9.73
C GLN A 90 19.43 9.03 10.17
N SER A 91 19.01 10.25 9.83
CA SER A 91 19.68 11.48 10.28
C SER A 91 19.62 11.62 11.80
N SER A 92 18.47 11.34 12.40
CA SER A 92 18.28 11.31 13.86
C SER A 92 19.20 10.28 14.52
N LYS A 93 19.27 9.05 14.00
CA LYS A 93 20.20 8.01 14.50
C LYS A 93 21.66 8.45 14.41
N LYS A 94 22.06 9.10 13.32
CA LYS A 94 23.42 9.65 13.15
C LYS A 94 23.71 10.76 14.15
N ALA A 95 22.76 11.67 14.37
CA ALA A 95 22.89 12.75 15.36
C ALA A 95 23.02 12.21 16.78
N MET A 96 22.19 11.21 17.16
CA MET A 96 22.29 10.54 18.45
C MET A 96 23.67 9.89 18.63
N LYS A 97 24.14 9.10 17.66
CA LYS A 97 25.47 8.47 17.71
C LYS A 97 26.58 9.52 17.91
N ASN A 98 26.53 10.63 17.18
CA ASN A 98 27.49 11.71 17.31
C ASN A 98 27.39 12.43 18.67
N GLY A 99 26.19 12.58 19.22
CA GLY A 99 25.97 13.10 20.57
C GLY A 99 26.57 12.18 21.65
N TYR A 100 26.29 10.88 21.58
CA TYR A 100 26.84 9.89 22.52
C TYR A 100 28.38 9.83 22.46
N LEU A 101 28.98 9.80 21.27
CA LEU A 101 30.44 9.82 21.11
C LEU A 101 31.08 11.06 21.76
N LYS A 102 30.47 12.24 21.60
CA LYS A 102 30.96 13.47 22.23
C LYS A 102 30.88 13.42 23.77
N VAL A 103 29.86 12.77 24.32
CA VAL A 103 29.73 12.57 25.78
C VAL A 103 30.80 11.63 26.30
N GLU A 104 31.03 10.49 25.64
CA GLU A 104 32.09 9.53 26.03
C GLU A 104 33.48 10.17 25.98
N GLU A 105 33.81 10.92 24.92
CA GLU A 105 35.07 11.65 24.83
C GLU A 105 35.21 12.72 25.91
N SER A 106 34.12 13.39 26.29
CA SER A 106 34.11 14.37 27.37
C SER A 106 34.41 13.72 28.73
N ILE A 107 33.77 12.58 29.01
CA ILE A 107 34.01 11.78 30.23
C ILE A 107 35.45 11.26 30.26
N ALA A 108 35.97 10.77 29.13
CA ALA A 108 37.35 10.30 29.01
C ALA A 108 38.36 11.44 29.28
N ARG A 109 38.17 12.62 28.67
CA ARG A 109 39.00 13.81 28.93
C ARG A 109 38.95 14.27 30.39
N HIS A 110 37.77 14.22 31.03
CA HIS A 110 37.61 14.56 32.44
C HIS A 110 38.32 13.59 33.40
N ARG A 111 38.38 12.29 33.07
CA ARG A 111 39.15 11.30 33.86
C ARG A 111 40.67 11.54 33.76
N ILE A 112 41.16 11.90 32.58
CA ILE A 112 42.59 12.18 32.36
C ILE A 112 43.05 13.40 33.17
N ASN A 113 42.26 14.47 33.20
CA ASN A 113 42.59 15.69 33.95
C ASN A 113 42.56 15.55 35.49
N LYS A 114 41.98 14.48 36.04
CA LYS A 114 41.98 14.21 37.50
C LYS A 114 43.15 13.33 37.97
N SER A 115 43.94 12.79 37.03
CA SER A 115 45.08 11.91 37.32
C SER A 115 46.44 12.59 37.10
N GLY A 116 46.44 13.92 36.93
CA GLY A 116 47.63 14.77 36.84
C GLY A 116 47.78 15.63 38.09
#